data_AF-A0A084G454-F1
#
_entry.id   AF-A0A084G454-F1
#
_cell.length_a   1.000
_cell.length_b   1.000
_cell.length_c   1.000
_cell.angle_alpha   90.00
_cell.angle_beta   90.00
_cell.angle_gamma   90.00
#
_symmetry.space_group_name_H-M   'P 1'
#
loop_
_entity.id
_entity.type
_entity.pdbx_description
1 polymer ?
#
loop_
_entity_poly.entity_id
_entity_poly.type
_entity_poly.pdbx_seq_one_letter_code
_entity_poly.pdbx_strand_id
1 'polypeptide(L)'
;MAKRSLGWALEKGRLLCIAVFVDVCAAQLNLTCPDYVARHAPLLSLHPEEPYMPSDILTHIQRTTPKLNHEAIPDPLPPLDLDNLEILNRFGEQVALTSIDDPTTYPPWLLGERPDSDGRTRNATPCVVIVVEKGDSVLDAFYFYFYSYNEGPNITQVLEPLNGIIDGGRNFDRSKHFGNHIGDWEHNMIRFRDGEPVGIFYSQHRDGAAFDWDDQSISKSGGRPIAYSALGSHAMYPTRGDQVHDYAIIDYCDDGPTWDPVLSAYFYHFDPPTFTLTQLTPPSGLHSSPPPPPSNLTSFFYYLGNWGDTQYPDSDPRQATVPYFGLKRFETGPNGPRYKHLVRKGLMRDHPRKLAWIEWAVGVYMAWYPCCLRGWRVWVFLGLVLAAVVGTAIGLWIGIRRWIGGLKARAKARTEEIPLDDFASEEQGLLSSFDEDTERNTRGE
;
A
#
# COMPACT_ATOMS: atom_id res chain seq x y z
N MET A 1 33.20 -86.92 26.94
CA MET A 1 32.32 -87.83 26.19
C MET A 1 31.14 -87.03 25.65
N ALA A 2 30.95 -87.04 24.32
CA ALA A 2 29.72 -86.88 23.52
C ALA A 2 28.57 -85.95 24.00
N LYS A 3 27.83 -85.18 23.20
CA LYS A 3 27.65 -84.90 21.75
C LYS A 3 26.65 -83.70 21.73
N ARG A 4 26.82 -82.67 20.88
CA ARG A 4 25.95 -82.31 19.71
C ARG A 4 24.44 -82.60 19.89
N SER A 5 23.47 -81.81 19.44
CA SER A 5 23.36 -80.50 18.76
C SER A 5 21.87 -80.25 18.44
N LEU A 6 21.51 -78.98 18.21
CA LEU A 6 20.50 -78.50 17.24
C LEU A 6 18.99 -78.75 17.46
N GLY A 7 18.22 -77.66 17.40
CA GLY A 7 17.01 -77.64 16.56
C GLY A 7 15.93 -76.59 16.87
N TRP A 8 15.92 -75.50 16.07
CA TRP A 8 14.77 -74.74 15.51
C TRP A 8 13.58 -74.34 16.42
N ALA A 9 13.40 -73.05 16.75
CA ALA A 9 12.75 -71.97 15.97
C ALA A 9 11.22 -72.11 15.83
N LEU A 10 10.44 -71.20 16.47
CA LEU A 10 9.35 -70.42 15.87
C LEU A 10 8.52 -69.63 16.92
N GLU A 11 8.41 -68.32 16.67
CA GLU A 11 7.21 -67.49 16.77
C GLU A 11 6.48 -67.30 18.12
N LYS A 12 6.54 -66.08 18.67
CA LYS A 12 5.46 -65.06 18.52
C LYS A 12 5.81 -63.78 19.28
N GLY A 13 5.83 -62.68 18.53
CA GLY A 13 6.07 -61.35 19.04
C GLY A 13 4.88 -60.79 19.83
N ARG A 14 5.22 -59.98 20.83
CA ARG A 14 4.45 -58.83 21.31
C ARG A 14 5.48 -57.82 21.81
N LEU A 15 5.91 -56.92 20.92
CA LEU A 15 6.56 -55.67 21.35
C LEU A 15 5.48 -54.78 21.95
N LEU A 16 5.64 -54.47 23.22
CA LEU A 16 4.89 -53.44 23.92
C LEU A 16 5.43 -52.08 23.44
N CYS A 17 4.73 -51.44 22.50
CA CYS A 17 4.96 -50.03 22.19
C CYS A 17 4.50 -49.20 23.40
N ILE A 18 5.45 -48.79 24.23
CA ILE A 18 5.22 -47.73 25.21
C ILE A 18 5.20 -46.43 24.40
N ALA A 19 3.99 -45.96 24.09
CA ALA A 19 3.78 -44.59 23.64
C ALA A 19 4.10 -43.67 24.81
N VAL A 20 5.28 -43.05 24.79
CA VAL A 20 5.57 -41.90 25.62
C VAL A 20 4.75 -40.75 25.02
N PHE A 21 3.55 -40.54 25.57
CA PHE A 21 2.87 -39.26 25.47
C PHE A 21 3.76 -38.25 26.18
N VAL A 22 4.55 -37.51 25.41
CA VAL A 22 5.09 -36.24 25.88
C VAL A 22 3.89 -35.32 25.97
N ASP A 23 3.46 -35.03 27.19
CA ASP A 23 2.63 -33.86 27.47
C ASP A 23 3.37 -32.65 26.89
N VAL A 24 2.91 -32.20 25.72
CA VAL A 24 3.22 -30.85 25.22
C VAL A 24 2.38 -29.91 26.07
N CYS A 25 2.81 -29.73 27.33
CA CYS A 25 2.60 -28.45 27.99
C CYS A 25 3.14 -27.41 27.01
N ALA A 26 2.30 -26.46 26.61
CA ALA A 26 2.66 -25.31 25.82
C ALA A 26 3.70 -24.48 26.59
N ALA A 27 4.95 -24.94 26.60
CA ALA A 27 6.09 -24.08 26.75
C ALA A 27 6.08 -23.23 25.48
N GLN A 28 5.62 -22.01 25.61
CA GLN A 28 5.84 -20.97 24.62
C GLN A 28 7.35 -20.96 24.39
N LEU A 29 7.81 -21.58 23.30
CA LEU A 29 9.20 -21.48 22.91
C LEU A 29 9.40 -19.98 22.68
N ASN A 30 10.08 -19.30 23.61
CA ASN A 30 10.50 -17.92 23.44
C ASN A 30 11.54 -17.91 22.32
N LEU A 31 11.04 -17.89 21.09
CA LEU A 31 11.83 -17.75 19.89
C LEU A 31 12.53 -16.39 19.95
N THR A 32 13.82 -16.38 19.65
CA THR A 32 14.63 -15.16 19.64
C THR A 32 14.73 -14.66 18.19
N CYS A 33 14.57 -13.36 17.99
CA CYS A 33 14.76 -12.77 16.67
C CYS A 33 16.23 -12.93 16.24
N PRO A 34 16.53 -13.39 15.01
CA PRO A 34 17.90 -13.61 14.58
C PRO A 34 18.77 -12.35 14.62
N ASP A 35 20.00 -12.45 15.12
CA ASP A 35 20.90 -11.29 15.29
C ASP A 35 21.19 -10.52 14.00
N TYR A 36 21.17 -11.19 12.84
CA TYR A 36 21.38 -10.53 11.55
C TYR A 36 20.26 -9.57 11.16
N VAL A 37 19.05 -9.73 11.72
CA VAL A 37 17.92 -8.81 11.51
C VAL A 37 18.22 -7.46 12.15
N ALA A 38 18.74 -7.43 13.37
CA ALA A 38 19.16 -6.17 14.00
C ALA A 38 20.45 -5.62 13.39
N ARG A 39 21.44 -6.49 13.11
CA ARG A 39 22.75 -6.08 12.58
C ARG A 39 22.65 -5.32 11.25
N HIS A 40 21.69 -5.68 10.41
CA HIS A 40 21.46 -5.06 9.10
C HIS A 40 20.25 -4.14 9.06
N ALA A 41 19.58 -3.89 10.19
CA ALA A 41 18.40 -3.05 10.25
C ALA A 41 18.69 -1.66 9.66
N PRO A 42 17.74 -1.02 8.96
CA PRO A 42 17.95 0.32 8.45
C PRO A 42 18.21 1.32 9.59
N LEU A 43 19.05 2.31 9.31
CA LEU A 43 19.17 3.54 10.09
C LEU A 43 18.33 4.59 9.40
N LEU A 44 17.54 5.35 10.14
CA LEU A 44 16.72 6.41 9.58
C LEU A 44 17.43 7.75 9.76
N SER A 45 17.57 8.52 8.69
CA SER A 45 17.93 9.93 8.78
C SER A 45 16.63 10.73 8.70
N LEU A 46 16.24 11.31 9.83
CA LEU A 46 15.06 12.17 9.91
C LEU A 46 15.41 13.54 9.32
N HIS A 47 14.46 14.20 8.67
CA HIS A 47 14.70 15.55 8.17
C HIS A 47 15.09 16.50 9.32
N PRO A 48 16.07 17.42 9.17
CA PRO A 48 16.51 18.32 10.23
C PRO A 48 15.40 19.19 10.82
N GLU A 49 14.41 19.54 9.99
CA GLU A 49 13.25 20.36 10.33
C GLU A 49 12.02 19.55 10.72
N GLU A 50 12.11 18.21 10.80
CA GLU A 50 10.97 17.35 11.15
C GLU A 50 10.41 17.69 12.54
N PRO A 51 9.14 18.11 12.66
CA PRO A 51 8.53 18.29 13.97
C PRO A 51 7.79 17.03 14.47
N TYR A 52 7.40 16.12 13.59
CA TYR A 52 6.64 14.90 13.89
C TYR A 52 7.57 13.70 13.94
N MET A 53 8.18 13.51 15.11
CA MET A 53 9.17 12.46 15.35
C MET A 53 8.50 11.08 15.53
N PRO A 54 9.30 9.98 15.49
CA PRO A 54 8.80 8.64 15.78
C PRO A 54 8.02 8.59 17.09
N SER A 55 6.85 7.96 17.08
CA SER A 55 5.86 8.07 18.14
C SER A 55 5.58 6.75 18.83
N ASP A 56 5.36 6.78 20.14
CA ASP A 56 5.01 5.60 20.91
C ASP A 56 3.62 5.07 20.53
N ILE A 57 3.55 3.80 20.11
CA ILE A 57 2.32 3.18 19.58
C ILE A 57 1.24 3.08 20.67
N LEU A 58 1.62 2.72 21.90
CA LEU A 58 0.68 2.61 23.01
C LEU A 58 0.11 3.99 23.39
N THR A 59 0.97 5.00 23.46
CA THR A 59 0.56 6.39 23.72
C THR A 59 -0.44 6.85 22.66
N HIS A 60 -0.19 6.56 21.38
CA HIS A 60 -1.14 6.88 20.31
C HIS A 60 -2.52 6.26 20.55
N ILE A 61 -2.59 4.96 20.87
CA ILE A 61 -3.86 4.28 21.19
C ILE A 61 -4.55 4.98 22.38
N GLN A 62 -3.81 5.32 23.44
CA GLN A 62 -4.35 5.99 24.62
C GLN A 62 -4.80 7.44 24.39
N ARG A 63 -4.30 8.09 23.33
CA ARG A 63 -4.67 9.47 22.93
C ARG A 63 -5.75 9.50 21.85
N THR A 64 -6.32 8.35 21.51
CA THR A 64 -7.41 8.21 20.56
C THR A 64 -8.66 7.59 21.20
N THR A 65 -9.80 7.76 20.55
CA THR A 65 -11.08 7.14 20.91
C THR A 65 -11.68 6.52 19.66
N PRO A 66 -12.19 5.28 19.74
CA PRO A 66 -12.74 4.60 18.58
C PRO A 66 -14.05 5.25 18.15
N LYS A 67 -14.15 5.61 16.87
CA LYS A 67 -15.35 6.15 16.24
C LYS A 67 -15.72 5.38 14.99
N LEU A 68 -17.02 5.31 14.70
CA LEU A 68 -17.56 4.81 13.45
C LEU A 68 -18.44 5.90 12.85
N ASN A 69 -18.21 6.28 11.59
CA ASN A 69 -18.95 7.37 10.92
C ASN A 69 -18.93 8.69 11.72
N HIS A 70 -17.78 9.05 12.30
CA HIS A 70 -17.58 10.23 13.17
C HIS A 70 -18.31 10.20 14.52
N GLU A 71 -19.04 9.13 14.84
CA GLU A 71 -19.71 8.95 16.13
C GLU A 71 -18.92 7.99 17.03
N ALA A 72 -18.91 8.27 18.34
CA ALA A 72 -18.29 7.39 19.32
C ALA A 72 -19.01 6.03 19.36
N ILE A 73 -18.25 4.94 19.50
CA ILE A 73 -18.84 3.62 19.66
C ILE A 73 -19.65 3.57 20.97
N PRO A 74 -20.91 3.12 20.96
CA PRO A 74 -21.81 3.20 22.12
C PRO A 74 -21.52 2.16 23.23
N ASP A 75 -20.73 1.13 22.93
CA ASP A 75 -20.40 0.07 23.89
C ASP A 75 -19.39 0.55 24.95
N PRO A 76 -19.54 0.14 26.23
CA PRO A 76 -18.47 0.31 27.21
C PRO A 76 -17.27 -0.54 26.79
N LEU A 77 -16.17 0.12 26.45
CA LEU A 77 -14.90 -0.51 26.12
C LEU A 77 -13.94 -0.47 27.31
N PRO A 78 -13.13 -1.51 27.54
CA PRO A 78 -11.99 -1.39 28.45
C PRO A 78 -11.00 -0.33 27.91
N PRO A 79 -10.09 0.18 28.75
CA PRO A 79 -8.95 0.95 28.26
C PRO A 79 -8.23 0.15 27.16
N LEU A 80 -8.09 0.77 25.99
CA LEU A 80 -7.50 0.10 24.83
C LEU A 80 -5.97 0.12 24.92
N ASP A 81 -5.35 -0.97 24.48
CA ASP A 81 -3.91 -1.16 24.43
C ASP A 81 -3.50 -2.09 23.26
N LEU A 82 -2.22 -2.46 23.21
CA LEU A 82 -1.67 -3.34 22.17
C LEU A 82 -2.13 -4.81 22.28
N ASP A 83 -2.77 -5.23 23.37
CA ASP A 83 -3.25 -6.60 23.60
C ASP A 83 -4.75 -6.77 23.39
N ASN A 84 -5.51 -5.68 23.35
CA ASN A 84 -6.96 -5.76 23.22
C ASN A 84 -7.56 -4.96 22.05
N LEU A 85 -6.75 -4.28 21.23
CA LEU A 85 -7.24 -3.41 20.15
C LEU A 85 -8.21 -4.11 19.17
N GLU A 86 -8.01 -5.40 18.91
CA GLU A 86 -8.83 -6.20 17.99
C GLU A 86 -10.28 -6.37 18.45
N ILE A 87 -10.61 -6.10 19.71
CA ILE A 87 -12.01 -6.12 20.18
C ILE A 87 -12.90 -5.14 19.40
N LEU A 88 -12.28 -4.12 18.79
CA LEU A 88 -12.94 -3.14 17.94
C LEU A 88 -13.42 -3.74 16.60
N ASN A 89 -12.84 -4.86 16.18
CA ASN A 89 -13.20 -5.50 14.91
C ASN A 89 -14.67 -5.95 14.88
N ARG A 90 -15.31 -6.14 16.05
CA ARG A 90 -16.74 -6.47 16.15
C ARG A 90 -17.66 -5.38 15.61
N PHE A 91 -17.18 -4.14 15.47
CA PHE A 91 -17.93 -3.02 14.92
C PHE A 91 -17.62 -2.74 13.44
N GLY A 92 -16.68 -3.49 12.85
CA GLY A 92 -16.29 -3.37 11.44
C GLY A 92 -14.93 -2.74 11.20
N GLU A 93 -14.45 -2.85 9.96
CA GLU A 93 -13.14 -2.38 9.52
C GLU A 93 -13.06 -0.86 9.33
N GLN A 94 -14.19 -0.15 9.44
CA GLN A 94 -14.25 1.31 9.28
C GLN A 94 -14.04 2.05 10.60
N VAL A 95 -13.91 1.33 11.72
CA VAL A 95 -13.64 1.95 13.02
C VAL A 95 -12.32 2.70 12.95
N ALA A 96 -12.33 3.96 13.37
CA ALA A 96 -11.23 4.88 13.33
C ALA A 96 -10.73 5.20 14.74
N LEU A 97 -9.43 5.10 14.99
CA LEU A 97 -8.77 5.61 16.19
C LEU A 97 -8.69 7.14 16.11
N THR A 98 -9.80 7.81 16.42
CA THR A 98 -9.93 9.26 16.27
C THR A 98 -9.24 9.99 17.43
N SER A 99 -8.45 11.01 17.14
CA SER A 99 -7.80 11.86 18.15
C SER A 99 -8.81 12.39 19.18
N ILE A 100 -8.42 12.34 20.46
CA ILE A 100 -9.18 12.95 21.56
C ILE A 100 -9.04 14.48 21.53
N ASP A 101 -7.87 14.97 21.14
CA ASP A 101 -7.56 16.39 21.02
C ASP A 101 -7.85 16.92 19.61
N ASP A 102 -7.97 18.24 19.45
CA ASP A 102 -8.00 18.86 18.11
C ASP A 102 -6.59 18.82 17.49
N PRO A 103 -6.37 18.08 16.39
CA PRO A 103 -5.04 17.96 15.80
C PRO A 103 -4.50 19.29 15.25
N THR A 104 -5.37 20.27 14.97
CA THR A 104 -4.93 21.60 14.51
C THR A 104 -4.30 22.45 15.63
N THR A 105 -4.36 21.97 16.87
CA THR A 105 -3.68 22.59 18.01
C THR A 105 -2.30 22.00 18.28
N TYR A 106 -1.87 21.01 17.49
CA TYR A 106 -0.58 20.32 17.59
C TYR A 106 -0.27 19.85 19.01
N PRO A 107 -1.13 19.01 19.62
CA PRO A 107 -0.91 18.51 20.97
C PRO A 107 0.43 17.74 21.04
N PRO A 108 1.17 17.81 22.16
CA PRO A 108 2.55 17.31 22.22
C PRO A 108 2.76 15.84 21.82
N TRP A 109 1.75 14.98 22.00
CA TRP A 109 1.84 13.57 21.65
C TRP A 109 1.87 13.29 20.13
N LEU A 110 1.46 14.26 19.30
CA LEU A 110 1.61 14.17 17.83
C LEU A 110 3.04 14.44 17.39
N LEU A 111 3.86 15.11 18.20
CA LEU A 111 5.24 15.47 17.87
C LEU A 111 6.21 14.30 18.08
N GLY A 112 5.78 13.21 18.72
CA GLY A 112 6.60 12.04 18.99
C GLY A 112 7.79 12.29 19.93
N GLU A 113 8.78 11.39 19.89
CA GLU A 113 10.03 11.51 20.63
C GLU A 113 11.21 11.65 19.68
N ARG A 114 11.95 12.75 19.82
CA ARG A 114 13.19 12.95 19.08
C ARG A 114 14.25 11.93 19.54
N PRO A 115 14.89 11.18 18.62
CA PRO A 115 16.01 10.32 18.97
C PRO A 115 17.16 11.10 19.63
N ASP A 116 17.83 10.49 20.59
CA ASP A 116 19.03 11.05 21.20
C ASP A 116 20.28 10.89 20.31
N SER A 117 21.45 11.28 20.84
CA SER A 117 22.73 11.18 20.11
C SER A 117 23.15 9.75 19.76
N ASP A 118 22.60 8.74 20.43
CA ASP A 118 22.83 7.33 20.12
C ASP A 118 21.78 6.78 19.14
N GLY A 119 20.85 7.62 18.70
CA GLY A 119 19.72 7.26 17.85
C GLY A 119 18.60 6.53 18.60
N ARG A 120 18.51 6.65 19.93
CA ARG A 120 17.47 5.99 20.74
C ARG A 120 16.29 6.89 21.03
N THR A 121 15.08 6.35 20.97
CA THR A 121 13.88 6.89 21.63
C THR A 121 13.73 6.23 22.99
N ARG A 122 13.91 6.99 24.09
CA ARG A 122 14.05 6.41 25.44
C ARG A 122 12.72 6.12 26.11
N ASN A 123 11.68 6.87 25.75
CA ASN A 123 10.35 6.82 26.36
C ASN A 123 9.26 6.43 25.37
N ALA A 124 9.64 6.02 24.15
CA ALA A 124 8.75 5.58 23.10
C ALA A 124 9.25 4.29 22.48
N THR A 125 8.32 3.38 22.15
CA THR A 125 8.54 2.20 21.31
C THR A 125 7.83 2.40 19.95
N PRO A 126 8.45 3.16 19.03
CA PRO A 126 7.85 3.51 17.73
C PRO A 126 8.08 2.47 16.63
N CYS A 127 8.85 1.41 16.90
CA CYS A 127 9.19 0.41 15.89
C CYS A 127 8.55 -0.96 16.16
N VAL A 128 8.10 -1.60 15.09
CA VAL A 128 7.69 -3.01 15.09
C VAL A 128 8.50 -3.73 14.02
N VAL A 129 9.22 -4.78 14.42
CA VAL A 129 9.94 -5.68 13.52
C VAL A 129 9.14 -6.97 13.36
N ILE A 130 8.69 -7.27 12.15
CA ILE A 130 8.00 -8.52 11.82
C ILE A 130 8.86 -9.33 10.87
N VAL A 131 9.25 -10.54 11.27
CA VAL A 131 9.95 -11.50 10.42
C VAL A 131 9.00 -12.54 9.85
N VAL A 132 9.23 -12.92 8.59
CA VAL A 132 8.43 -13.90 7.85
C VAL A 132 9.36 -14.89 7.18
N GLU A 133 9.30 -16.15 7.59
CA GLU A 133 10.04 -17.25 6.95
C GLU A 133 9.32 -17.74 5.68
N LYS A 134 10.06 -17.93 4.59
CA LYS A 134 9.50 -18.26 3.26
C LYS A 134 9.96 -19.61 2.70
N GLY A 135 10.74 -20.38 3.45
CA GLY A 135 11.41 -21.60 2.97
C GLY A 135 12.75 -21.29 2.30
N ASP A 136 13.54 -22.34 2.00
CA ASP A 136 14.86 -22.23 1.35
C ASP A 136 15.81 -21.22 2.03
N SER A 137 15.77 -21.15 3.36
CA SER A 137 16.54 -20.19 4.18
C SER A 137 16.28 -18.72 3.84
N VAL A 138 15.13 -18.39 3.23
CA VAL A 138 14.70 -17.03 2.96
C VAL A 138 13.87 -16.48 4.11
N LEU A 139 14.26 -15.31 4.61
CA LEU A 139 13.54 -14.57 5.64
C LEU A 139 13.34 -13.13 5.16
N ASP A 140 12.11 -12.63 5.24
CA ASP A 140 11.82 -11.20 5.06
C ASP A 140 11.66 -10.56 6.44
N ALA A 141 12.43 -9.52 6.73
CA ALA A 141 12.25 -8.70 7.93
C ALA A 141 11.66 -7.35 7.54
N PHE A 142 10.49 -7.04 8.07
CA PHE A 142 9.82 -5.75 7.92
C PHE A 142 10.10 -4.90 9.15
N TYR A 143 10.57 -3.68 8.93
CA TYR A 143 10.85 -2.70 9.98
C TYR A 143 9.81 -1.59 9.83
N PHE A 144 8.74 -1.67 10.62
CA PHE A 144 7.69 -0.68 10.64
C PHE A 144 8.05 0.47 11.57
N TYR A 145 7.74 1.69 11.13
CA TYR A 145 7.99 2.94 11.81
C TYR A 145 6.65 3.63 12.03
N PHE A 146 6.36 3.99 13.27
CA PHE A 146 5.11 4.62 13.63
C PHE A 146 5.28 6.10 13.93
N TYR A 147 4.40 6.91 13.35
CA TYR A 147 4.28 8.34 13.60
C TYR A 147 2.85 8.64 14.00
N SER A 148 2.64 9.48 15.03
CA SER A 148 1.28 9.83 15.46
C SER A 148 0.60 10.83 14.52
N TYR A 149 1.37 11.50 13.66
CA TYR A 149 0.88 12.45 12.69
C TYR A 149 1.71 12.39 11.42
N ASN A 150 1.04 12.35 10.28
CA ASN A 150 1.62 12.64 8.99
C ASN A 150 1.14 14.02 8.56
N GLU A 151 2.08 14.90 8.25
CA GLU A 151 1.81 16.17 7.59
C GLU A 151 2.12 16.04 6.10
N GLY A 152 1.07 16.05 5.30
CA GLY A 152 1.22 15.89 3.86
C GLY A 152 1.82 17.13 3.18
N PRO A 153 2.01 17.08 1.86
CA PRO A 153 2.64 18.17 1.12
C PRO A 153 1.85 19.49 1.19
N ASN A 154 2.60 20.58 1.19
CA ASN A 154 2.08 21.92 0.92
C ASN A 154 1.89 22.14 -0.60
N ILE A 155 1.05 23.10 -1.00
CA ILE A 155 0.89 23.46 -2.42
C ILE A 155 2.19 23.90 -3.11
N THR A 156 3.18 24.34 -2.33
CA THR A 156 4.49 24.74 -2.85
C THR A 156 5.35 23.53 -3.26
N GLN A 157 5.00 22.33 -2.80
CA GLN A 157 5.69 21.06 -3.08
C GLN A 157 5.17 20.39 -4.35
N VAL A 158 4.83 21.19 -5.36
CA VAL A 158 4.29 20.69 -6.63
C VAL A 158 5.14 21.18 -7.79
N LEU A 159 5.44 20.30 -8.74
CA LEU A 159 6.24 20.62 -9.92
C LEU A 159 5.49 21.48 -10.94
N GLU A 160 6.27 22.24 -11.72
CA GLU A 160 5.76 22.90 -12.94
C GLU A 160 5.27 21.83 -13.93
N PRO A 161 4.08 22.02 -14.54
CA PRO A 161 3.24 23.22 -14.51
C PRO A 161 2.06 23.14 -13.54
N LEU A 162 1.91 22.04 -12.79
CA LEU A 162 0.75 21.83 -11.92
C LEU A 162 0.72 22.81 -10.75
N ASN A 163 1.88 23.27 -10.29
CA ASN A 163 1.98 24.36 -9.31
C ASN A 163 1.19 25.60 -9.73
N GLY A 164 1.25 25.99 -11.00
CA GLY A 164 0.51 27.15 -11.54
C GLY A 164 -0.99 26.93 -11.66
N ILE A 165 -1.44 25.67 -11.81
CA ILE A 165 -2.87 25.32 -11.82
C ILE A 165 -3.44 25.42 -10.40
N ILE A 166 -2.67 24.98 -9.40
CA ILE A 166 -3.04 25.07 -8.00
C ILE A 166 -2.99 26.54 -7.52
N ASP A 167 -1.96 27.29 -7.94
CA ASP A 167 -1.75 28.70 -7.61
C ASP A 167 -2.62 29.68 -8.42
N GLY A 168 -3.38 29.20 -9.41
CA GLY A 168 -4.04 29.95 -10.49
C GLY A 168 -5.16 30.95 -10.14
N GLY A 169 -5.11 31.63 -8.98
CA GLY A 169 -5.80 32.91 -8.79
C GLY A 169 -6.68 33.08 -7.56
N ARG A 170 -6.48 32.32 -6.47
CA ARG A 170 -7.13 32.61 -5.17
C ARG A 170 -6.07 32.80 -4.08
N ASN A 171 -6.44 33.51 -3.01
CA ASN A 171 -5.74 33.53 -1.72
C ASN A 171 -5.78 32.11 -1.09
N PHE A 172 -5.16 31.14 -1.74
CA PHE A 172 -5.02 29.80 -1.19
C PHE A 172 -3.97 29.88 -0.10
N ASP A 173 -4.34 29.39 1.07
CA ASP A 173 -3.51 29.48 2.25
C ASP A 173 -2.28 28.57 2.06
N ARG A 174 -1.15 29.18 1.69
CA ARG A 174 0.13 28.49 1.47
C ARG A 174 0.75 27.97 2.77
N SER A 175 0.10 28.16 3.92
CA SER A 175 0.50 27.48 5.16
C SER A 175 -0.21 26.14 5.36
N LYS A 176 -1.18 25.78 4.51
CA LYS A 176 -1.90 24.51 4.63
C LYS A 176 -1.20 23.37 3.92
N HIS A 177 -1.10 22.27 4.65
CA HIS A 177 -0.66 20.96 4.21
C HIS A 177 -1.87 20.08 3.88
N PHE A 178 -1.77 19.27 2.82
CA PHE A 178 -2.86 18.44 2.30
C PHE A 178 -2.49 16.97 2.34
N GLY A 179 -3.47 16.13 2.64
CA GLY A 179 -3.23 14.70 2.89
C GLY A 179 -2.84 14.39 4.33
N ASN A 180 -2.98 15.33 5.28
CA ASN A 180 -2.63 15.09 6.67
C ASN A 180 -3.50 13.99 7.26
N HIS A 181 -2.94 13.14 8.09
CA HIS A 181 -3.71 12.19 8.86
C HIS A 181 -3.06 11.93 10.22
N ILE A 182 -3.92 11.62 11.18
CA ILE A 182 -3.50 11.08 12.47
C ILE A 182 -3.08 9.64 12.22
N GLY A 183 -1.97 9.23 12.84
CA GLY A 183 -1.36 7.91 12.71
C GLY A 183 -0.74 7.67 11.33
N ASP A 184 0.46 7.08 11.31
CA ASP A 184 1.09 6.62 10.08
C ASP A 184 2.00 5.42 10.30
N TRP A 185 2.04 4.55 9.30
CA TRP A 185 2.85 3.33 9.26
C TRP A 185 3.71 3.33 8.00
N GLU A 186 4.96 3.71 8.18
CA GLU A 186 6.01 3.60 7.17
C GLU A 186 6.87 2.36 7.42
N HIS A 187 7.59 1.87 6.42
CA HIS A 187 8.46 0.71 6.61
C HIS A 187 9.55 0.54 5.57
N ASN A 188 10.61 -0.13 6.01
CA ASN A 188 11.50 -0.86 5.14
C ASN A 188 11.25 -2.36 5.22
N MET A 189 11.70 -3.10 4.21
CA MET A 189 11.85 -4.55 4.32
C MET A 189 13.18 -4.97 3.77
N ILE A 190 13.88 -5.85 4.48
CA ILE A 190 15.11 -6.49 4.01
C ILE A 190 14.82 -7.97 3.82
N ARG A 191 15.18 -8.49 2.65
CA ARG A 191 15.20 -9.93 2.41
C ARG A 191 16.57 -10.48 2.73
N PHE A 192 16.58 -11.57 3.48
CA PHE A 192 17.76 -12.35 3.80
C PHE A 192 17.69 -13.70 3.09
N ARG A 193 18.86 -14.22 2.70
CA ARG A 193 19.06 -15.60 2.29
C ARG A 193 20.25 -16.15 3.05
N ASP A 194 20.06 -17.26 3.75
CA ASP A 194 21.11 -17.88 4.58
C ASP A 194 21.71 -16.88 5.62
N GLY A 195 20.89 -15.94 6.10
CA GLY A 195 21.29 -14.90 7.06
C GLY A 195 21.98 -13.67 6.48
N GLU A 196 22.24 -13.66 5.16
CA GLU A 196 22.85 -12.52 4.46
C GLU A 196 21.79 -11.69 3.72
N PRO A 197 21.83 -10.35 3.82
CA PRO A 197 20.86 -9.49 3.14
C PRO A 197 21.10 -9.50 1.62
N VAL A 198 20.02 -9.67 0.85
CA VAL A 198 20.08 -9.71 -0.63
C VAL A 198 19.42 -8.51 -1.29
N GLY A 199 18.57 -7.78 -0.56
CA GLY A 199 17.99 -6.53 -1.04
C GLY A 199 17.03 -5.90 -0.05
N ILE A 200 16.65 -4.66 -0.35
CA ILE A 200 15.85 -3.80 0.53
C ILE A 200 14.72 -3.12 -0.25
N PHE A 201 13.59 -2.94 0.40
CA PHE A 201 12.45 -2.16 -0.06
C PHE A 201 12.27 -0.93 0.84
N TYR A 202 11.94 0.21 0.24
CA TYR A 202 11.60 1.48 0.89
C TYR A 202 10.13 1.82 0.58
N SER A 203 9.28 1.98 1.60
CA SER A 203 7.91 2.44 1.40
C SER A 203 7.86 3.91 1.04
N GLN A 204 7.01 4.25 0.07
CA GLN A 204 6.78 5.61 -0.37
C GLN A 204 5.29 5.79 -0.54
N HIS A 205 4.64 6.36 0.48
CA HIS A 205 3.20 6.59 0.51
C HIS A 205 2.41 5.29 0.25
N ARG A 206 1.76 5.19 -0.90
CA ARG A 206 0.91 4.06 -1.32
C ARG A 206 1.69 2.94 -2.02
N ASP A 207 2.98 3.13 -2.31
CA ASP A 207 3.83 2.19 -3.05
C ASP A 207 5.26 2.14 -2.45
N GLY A 208 6.29 1.96 -3.26
CA GLY A 208 7.68 2.04 -2.85
C GLY A 208 8.66 1.64 -3.94
N ALA A 209 9.92 1.54 -3.57
CA ALA A 209 11.00 1.12 -4.46
C ALA A 209 11.86 0.05 -3.80
N ALA A 210 12.32 -0.91 -4.60
CA ALA A 210 13.21 -1.97 -4.17
C ALA A 210 14.56 -1.88 -4.88
N PHE A 211 15.60 -2.27 -4.16
CA PHE A 211 16.98 -2.22 -4.62
C PHE A 211 17.71 -3.49 -4.19
N ASP A 212 18.64 -3.95 -5.02
CA ASP A 212 19.59 -4.99 -4.63
C ASP A 212 20.45 -4.48 -3.47
N TRP A 213 20.92 -5.39 -2.60
CA TRP A 213 21.61 -4.97 -1.38
C TRP A 213 22.82 -4.08 -1.66
N ASP A 214 23.56 -4.38 -2.72
CA ASP A 214 24.80 -3.68 -3.10
C ASP A 214 24.57 -2.61 -4.19
N ASP A 215 23.33 -2.16 -4.39
CA ASP A 215 23.04 -1.04 -5.28
C ASP A 215 23.80 0.22 -4.83
N GLN A 216 24.44 0.89 -5.78
CA GLN A 216 25.25 2.08 -5.55
C GLN A 216 24.42 3.29 -5.09
N SER A 217 23.10 3.29 -5.33
CA SER A 217 22.23 4.36 -4.85
C SER A 217 21.95 4.28 -3.35
N ILE A 218 22.20 3.13 -2.70
CA ILE A 218 21.95 2.95 -1.27
C ILE A 218 23.15 3.45 -0.46
N SER A 219 22.91 4.45 0.39
CA SER A 219 23.90 4.85 1.40
C SER A 219 23.92 3.83 2.55
N LYS A 220 25.10 3.45 3.03
CA LYS A 220 25.27 2.58 4.20
C LYS A 220 26.19 3.20 5.25
N SER A 221 25.87 3.05 6.53
CA SER A 221 26.73 3.38 7.67
C SER A 221 26.94 2.14 8.54
N GLY A 222 28.20 1.78 8.79
CA GLY A 222 28.52 0.55 9.56
C GLY A 222 27.95 -0.74 8.94
N GLY A 223 27.74 -0.78 7.61
CA GLY A 223 27.12 -1.89 6.91
C GLY A 223 25.58 -1.90 6.91
N ARG A 224 24.94 -0.94 7.58
CA ARG A 224 23.49 -0.78 7.66
C ARG A 224 23.00 0.26 6.64
N PRO A 225 21.91 0.02 5.90
CA PRO A 225 21.37 0.98 4.94
C PRO A 225 20.80 2.19 5.67
N ILE A 226 20.94 3.36 5.05
CA ILE A 226 20.35 4.61 5.53
C ILE A 226 19.08 4.87 4.72
N ALA A 227 17.95 4.97 5.40
CA ALA A 227 16.68 5.43 4.85
C ALA A 227 16.48 6.90 5.23
N TYR A 228 16.31 7.76 4.25
CA TYR A 228 16.00 9.17 4.46
C TYR A 228 14.49 9.31 4.57
N SER A 229 14.02 9.78 5.72
CA SER A 229 12.61 10.06 5.96
C SER A 229 12.26 11.42 5.41
N ALA A 230 11.25 11.50 4.55
CA ALA A 230 10.73 12.76 4.05
C ALA A 230 10.14 13.61 5.18
N LEU A 231 10.30 14.93 5.06
CA LEU A 231 9.72 15.91 5.97
C LEU A 231 8.19 15.83 5.96
N GLY A 232 7.60 15.57 7.13
CA GLY A 232 6.15 15.54 7.35
C GLY A 232 5.47 14.26 6.87
N SER A 233 5.75 13.84 5.63
CA SER A 233 5.12 12.67 5.00
C SER A 233 5.73 11.33 5.43
N HIS A 234 6.96 11.36 5.94
CA HIS A 234 7.72 10.21 6.42
C HIS A 234 7.95 9.10 5.39
N ALA A 235 7.68 9.35 4.11
CA ALA A 235 8.05 8.42 3.05
C ALA A 235 9.57 8.14 3.08
N MET A 236 9.95 6.89 2.81
CA MET A 236 11.31 6.40 2.95
C MET A 236 12.03 6.40 1.60
N TYR A 237 13.21 7.02 1.55
CA TYR A 237 14.01 7.13 0.34
C TYR A 237 15.44 6.65 0.54
N PRO A 238 16.09 6.09 -0.51
CA PRO A 238 17.49 5.65 -0.43
C PRO A 238 18.50 6.80 -0.45
N THR A 239 18.05 8.01 -0.84
CA THR A 239 18.88 9.20 -1.04
C THR A 239 18.21 10.45 -0.50
N ARG A 240 19.02 11.42 -0.05
CA ARG A 240 18.58 12.79 0.25
C ARG A 240 18.18 13.58 -1.01
N GLY A 241 17.68 14.79 -0.81
CA GLY A 241 17.25 15.74 -1.83
C GLY A 241 15.76 15.64 -2.14
N ASP A 242 15.37 16.29 -3.23
CA ASP A 242 14.00 16.35 -3.71
C ASP A 242 13.60 15.00 -4.32
N GLN A 243 12.54 14.39 -3.78
CA GLN A 243 12.03 13.10 -4.20
C GLN A 243 10.65 13.29 -4.83
N VAL A 244 10.54 13.03 -6.14
CA VAL A 244 9.29 13.22 -6.86
C VAL A 244 8.43 11.97 -6.74
N HIS A 245 7.23 12.11 -6.18
CA HIS A 245 6.22 11.06 -6.12
C HIS A 245 4.91 11.50 -6.78
N ASP A 246 4.06 10.52 -7.11
CA ASP A 246 2.78 10.72 -7.82
C ASP A 246 2.90 11.69 -9.01
N TYR A 247 4.03 11.61 -9.72
CA TYR A 247 4.44 12.37 -10.91
C TYR A 247 4.72 13.87 -10.74
N ALA A 248 4.30 14.49 -9.64
CA ALA A 248 4.37 15.94 -9.53
C ALA A 248 4.57 16.48 -8.11
N ILE A 249 4.45 15.66 -7.07
CA ILE A 249 4.58 16.10 -5.68
C ILE A 249 6.03 15.85 -5.24
N ILE A 250 6.58 16.76 -4.44
CA ILE A 250 7.97 16.72 -3.99
C ILE A 250 8.00 16.45 -2.49
N ASP A 251 8.63 15.34 -2.12
CA ASP A 251 9.11 15.10 -0.76
C ASP A 251 10.52 15.65 -0.60
N TYR A 252 10.81 16.21 0.58
CA TYR A 252 12.14 16.70 0.93
C TYR A 252 12.80 15.77 1.93
N CYS A 253 13.95 15.24 1.54
CA CYS A 253 14.79 14.39 2.38
C CYS A 253 16.13 15.08 2.62
N ASP A 254 16.63 15.09 3.86
CA ASP A 254 17.94 15.65 4.17
C ASP A 254 18.59 14.96 5.39
N ASP A 255 19.87 15.24 5.59
CA ASP A 255 20.71 14.69 6.66
C ASP A 255 20.41 15.34 8.02
N GLY A 256 19.46 14.79 8.77
CA GLY A 256 19.16 15.24 10.13
C GLY A 256 19.45 14.19 11.19
N PRO A 257 18.74 14.23 12.35
CA PRO A 257 18.96 13.29 13.44
C PRO A 257 18.85 11.84 12.97
N THR A 258 19.87 11.04 13.28
CA THR A 258 19.85 9.61 13.02
C THR A 258 19.00 8.92 14.07
N TRP A 259 18.08 8.07 13.63
CA TRP A 259 17.28 7.18 14.45
C TRP A 259 17.67 5.72 14.17
N ASP A 260 17.95 4.97 15.24
CA ASP A 260 18.13 3.53 15.18
C ASP A 260 16.87 2.82 15.70
N PRO A 261 15.99 2.36 14.80
CA PRO A 261 14.66 1.89 15.17
C PRO A 261 14.69 0.63 16.04
N VAL A 262 15.69 -0.24 15.87
CA VAL A 262 15.75 -1.51 16.59
C VAL A 262 16.23 -1.38 18.04
N LEU A 263 16.68 -0.19 18.46
CA LEU A 263 17.01 0.08 19.86
C LEU A 263 15.77 0.26 20.75
N SER A 264 14.61 0.51 20.16
CA SER A 264 13.31 0.55 20.85
C SER A 264 12.22 -0.01 19.92
N ALA A 265 12.14 -1.34 19.86
CA ALA A 265 11.24 -2.06 18.98
C ALA A 265 10.57 -3.27 19.64
N TYR A 266 9.36 -3.58 19.18
CA TYR A 266 8.75 -4.89 19.39
C TYR A 266 9.15 -5.84 18.27
N PHE A 267 9.43 -7.11 18.59
CA PHE A 267 9.85 -8.13 17.62
C PHE A 267 8.82 -9.24 17.54
N TYR A 268 8.48 -9.66 16.32
CA TYR A 268 7.49 -10.70 16.06
C TYR A 268 7.88 -11.61 14.90
N HIS A 269 7.43 -12.86 14.98
CA HIS A 269 7.37 -13.79 13.86
C HIS A 269 5.92 -13.88 13.38
N PHE A 270 5.70 -13.69 12.07
CA PHE A 270 4.41 -13.90 11.45
C PHE A 270 4.42 -15.20 10.65
N ASP A 271 3.51 -16.11 10.98
CA ASP A 271 3.30 -17.40 10.32
C ASP A 271 2.15 -17.29 9.30
N PRO A 272 2.42 -17.20 7.98
CA PRO A 272 1.38 -16.96 6.98
C PRO A 272 0.30 -18.06 6.87
N PRO A 273 0.64 -19.38 6.91
CA PRO A 273 -0.33 -20.46 6.87
C PRO A 273 -1.41 -20.39 7.96
N THR A 274 -1.04 -20.06 9.19
CA THR A 274 -1.98 -19.97 10.32
C THR A 274 -2.49 -18.55 10.56
N PHE A 275 -1.91 -17.56 9.87
CA PHE A 275 -2.16 -16.13 10.10
C PHE A 275 -1.88 -15.71 11.55
N THR A 276 -0.84 -16.28 12.16
CA THR A 276 -0.50 -16.06 13.58
C THR A 276 0.72 -15.18 13.72
N LEU A 277 0.61 -14.13 14.54
CA LEU A 277 1.73 -13.33 15.02
C LEU A 277 2.18 -13.83 16.40
N THR A 278 3.46 -14.14 16.55
CA THR A 278 4.08 -14.60 17.79
C THR A 278 5.18 -13.62 18.21
N GLN A 279 5.14 -13.14 19.44
CA GLN A 279 6.18 -12.26 19.98
C GLN A 279 7.51 -12.99 20.08
N LEU A 280 8.59 -12.29 19.73
CA LEU A 280 9.97 -12.78 19.82
C LEU A 280 10.72 -12.05 20.92
N THR A 281 11.69 -12.75 21.50
CA THR A 281 12.71 -12.08 22.31
C THR A 281 13.58 -11.20 21.39
N PRO A 282 13.89 -9.95 21.77
CA PRO A 282 14.80 -9.11 21.00
C PRO A 282 16.16 -9.79 20.77
N PRO A 283 16.86 -9.47 19.67
CA PRO A 283 18.19 -10.00 19.38
C PRO A 283 19.21 -9.76 20.50
N SER A 284 20.27 -10.57 20.50
CA SER A 284 21.32 -10.52 21.53
C SER A 284 21.95 -9.13 21.59
N GLY A 285 21.94 -8.48 22.77
CA GLY A 285 22.53 -7.15 22.96
C GLY A 285 21.57 -5.96 22.80
N LEU A 286 20.30 -6.20 22.44
CA LEU A 286 19.24 -5.18 22.42
C LEU A 286 18.32 -5.24 23.65
N HIS A 287 18.72 -5.93 24.72
CA HIS A 287 17.85 -6.14 25.88
C HIS A 287 17.59 -4.85 26.67
N SER A 288 16.31 -4.52 26.81
CA SER A 288 15.79 -3.74 27.93
C SER A 288 15.54 -4.68 29.11
N SER A 289 16.26 -4.50 30.21
CA SER A 289 15.86 -5.05 31.52
C SER A 289 14.73 -4.17 32.06
N PRO A 290 13.57 -4.68 32.53
CA PRO A 290 13.23 -6.05 32.92
C PRO A 290 12.45 -6.84 31.84
N PRO A 291 12.24 -8.17 32.03
CA PRO A 291 11.41 -8.96 31.11
C PRO A 291 10.00 -8.35 30.97
N PRO A 292 9.44 -8.29 29.75
CA PRO A 292 8.10 -7.76 29.54
C PRO A 292 7.06 -8.58 30.32
N PRO A 293 5.93 -7.96 30.71
CA PRO A 293 4.80 -8.69 31.28
C PRO A 293 4.35 -9.84 30.36
N PRO A 294 3.60 -10.84 30.88
CA PRO A 294 3.13 -12.00 30.11
C PRO A 294 1.99 -11.61 29.15
N SER A 295 2.27 -10.70 28.24
CA SER A 295 1.34 -10.20 27.24
C SER A 295 2.05 -10.25 25.90
N ASN A 296 1.36 -10.80 24.90
CA ASN A 296 1.97 -11.04 23.60
C ASN A 296 2.06 -9.74 22.78
N LEU A 297 1.31 -8.69 23.15
CA LEU A 297 1.22 -7.39 22.48
C LEU A 297 0.94 -7.53 20.99
N THR A 298 0.06 -8.45 20.58
CA THR A 298 -0.17 -8.78 19.16
C THR A 298 -1.43 -8.15 18.58
N SER A 299 -2.32 -7.63 19.41
CA SER A 299 -3.65 -7.19 18.98
C SER A 299 -3.61 -5.99 18.05
N PHE A 300 -2.60 -5.13 18.16
CA PHE A 300 -2.35 -4.03 17.21
C PHE A 300 -2.26 -4.53 15.75
N PHE A 301 -1.70 -5.73 15.54
CA PHE A 301 -1.57 -6.32 14.22
C PHE A 301 -2.92 -6.83 13.69
N TYR A 302 -3.78 -7.33 14.57
CA TYR A 302 -5.07 -7.90 14.17
C TYR A 302 -6.19 -6.86 14.04
N TYR A 303 -6.02 -5.67 14.61
CA TYR A 303 -6.94 -4.56 14.40
C TYR A 303 -7.09 -4.22 12.91
N LEU A 304 -8.34 -4.23 12.43
CA LEU A 304 -8.70 -4.05 11.03
C LEU A 304 -8.94 -2.58 10.65
N GLY A 305 -9.16 -1.73 11.65
CA GLY A 305 -9.60 -0.35 11.45
C GLY A 305 -8.51 0.61 10.98
N ASN A 306 -8.85 1.89 11.05
CA ASN A 306 -7.99 2.99 10.66
C ASN A 306 -7.24 3.52 11.89
N TRP A 307 -5.92 3.62 11.76
CA TRP A 307 -5.04 4.26 12.73
C TRP A 307 -5.09 5.75 12.51
N GLY A 308 -6.13 6.39 13.06
CA GLY A 308 -6.36 7.83 12.93
C GLY A 308 -7.82 8.20 12.68
N ASP A 309 -8.07 9.50 12.62
CA ASP A 309 -9.35 10.11 12.29
C ASP A 309 -9.87 9.62 10.92
N THR A 310 -11.20 9.57 10.78
CA THR A 310 -11.84 9.52 9.45
C THR A 310 -11.78 10.88 8.79
N GLN A 311 -11.56 10.93 7.46
CA GLN A 311 -11.55 12.15 6.66
C GLN A 311 -12.68 13.11 7.06
N TYR A 312 -12.33 14.34 7.44
CA TYR A 312 -13.32 15.31 7.90
C TYR A 312 -14.29 15.71 6.78
N PRO A 313 -15.59 15.93 7.10
CA PRO A 313 -16.55 16.41 6.12
C PRO A 313 -16.17 17.81 5.63
N ASP A 314 -16.59 18.18 4.43
CA ASP A 314 -16.31 19.51 3.84
C ASP A 314 -16.90 20.68 4.64
N SER A 315 -17.88 20.41 5.51
CA SER A 315 -18.45 21.39 6.43
C SER A 315 -17.60 21.63 7.68
N ASP A 316 -16.61 20.77 7.99
CA ASP A 316 -15.74 20.95 9.15
C ASP A 316 -14.81 22.16 8.92
N PRO A 317 -14.76 23.13 9.85
CA PRO A 317 -13.95 24.35 9.67
C PRO A 317 -12.45 24.08 9.55
N ARG A 318 -11.98 22.91 9.99
CA ARG A 318 -10.57 22.50 9.89
C ARG A 318 -10.24 21.91 8.52
N GLN A 319 -11.25 21.42 7.80
CA GLN A 319 -11.08 20.81 6.48
C GLN A 319 -10.89 21.87 5.39
N ALA A 320 -10.12 21.51 4.37
CA ALA A 320 -10.01 22.28 3.13
C ALA A 320 -9.84 21.30 1.97
N THR A 321 -10.27 21.71 0.77
CA THR A 321 -10.12 20.89 -0.44
C THR A 321 -9.38 21.68 -1.51
N VAL A 322 -8.35 21.09 -2.11
CA VAL A 322 -7.68 21.67 -3.29
C VAL A 322 -8.67 21.67 -4.46
N PRO A 323 -9.00 22.83 -5.05
CA PRO A 323 -9.89 22.91 -6.20
C PRO A 323 -9.39 22.04 -7.38
N TYR A 324 -10.32 21.49 -8.16
CA TYR A 324 -10.08 20.65 -9.37
C TYR A 324 -9.44 19.28 -9.11
N PHE A 325 -8.56 19.15 -8.12
CA PHE A 325 -7.90 17.89 -7.76
C PHE A 325 -8.62 17.13 -6.64
N GLY A 326 -9.43 17.82 -5.82
CA GLY A 326 -10.25 17.20 -4.77
C GLY A 326 -9.45 16.71 -3.56
N LEU A 327 -8.15 17.02 -3.47
CA LEU A 327 -7.28 16.62 -2.36
C LEU A 327 -7.75 17.27 -1.06
N LYS A 328 -7.96 16.48 -0.01
CA LYS A 328 -8.39 16.98 1.30
C LYS A 328 -7.20 17.42 2.15
N ARG A 329 -7.46 18.31 3.09
CA ARG A 329 -6.48 18.71 4.11
C ARG A 329 -6.27 17.60 5.11
N PHE A 330 -7.36 17.04 5.62
CA PHE A 330 -7.36 15.89 6.53
C PHE A 330 -7.98 14.68 5.84
N GLU A 331 -7.20 13.61 5.71
CA GLU A 331 -7.59 12.33 5.12
C GLU A 331 -7.83 11.28 6.21
N THR A 332 -8.38 10.13 5.82
CA THR A 332 -8.55 9.00 6.75
C THR A 332 -7.20 8.38 7.08
N GLY A 333 -6.93 8.14 8.37
CA GLY A 333 -5.72 7.45 8.81
C GLY A 333 -5.55 6.05 8.18
N PRO A 334 -4.31 5.56 8.01
CA PRO A 334 -4.05 4.32 7.30
C PRO A 334 -4.46 3.09 8.11
N ASN A 335 -4.54 1.94 7.46
CA ASN A 335 -4.61 0.66 8.17
C ASN A 335 -3.22 0.23 8.68
N GLY A 336 -3.21 -0.72 9.62
CA GLY A 336 -1.99 -1.19 10.27
C GLY A 336 -1.09 -2.13 9.44
N PRO A 337 0.01 -2.62 10.04
CA PRO A 337 1.03 -3.42 9.36
C PRO A 337 0.52 -4.65 8.61
N ARG A 338 -0.57 -5.30 9.08
CA ARG A 338 -1.16 -6.49 8.40
C ARG A 338 -1.50 -6.25 6.93
N TYR A 339 -1.78 -5.01 6.53
CA TYR A 339 -2.15 -4.64 5.17
C TYR A 339 -0.96 -4.35 4.26
N LYS A 340 0.28 -4.43 4.76
CA LYS A 340 1.51 -4.05 4.04
C LYS A 340 2.17 -5.23 3.30
N HIS A 341 1.37 -6.19 2.83
CA HIS A 341 1.78 -7.30 1.94
C HIS A 341 2.96 -8.16 2.44
N LEU A 342 2.88 -8.65 3.68
CA LEU A 342 3.95 -9.44 4.32
C LEU A 342 4.35 -10.71 3.53
N VAL A 343 3.43 -11.28 2.74
CA VAL A 343 3.62 -12.54 2.01
C VAL A 343 3.92 -12.32 0.51
N ARG A 344 4.66 -11.26 0.15
CA ARG A 344 5.08 -10.97 -1.24
C ARG A 344 6.15 -11.94 -1.80
N LYS A 345 6.13 -12.23 -3.09
CA LYS A 345 7.12 -13.11 -3.75
C LYS A 345 8.49 -12.46 -3.90
N GLY A 346 8.53 -11.18 -4.24
CA GLY A 346 9.76 -10.39 -4.42
C GLY A 346 10.00 -9.39 -3.29
N LEU A 347 10.96 -8.49 -3.51
CA LEU A 347 11.11 -7.27 -2.70
C LEU A 347 9.95 -6.31 -2.97
N MET A 348 9.51 -6.19 -4.22
CA MET A 348 8.33 -5.39 -4.58
C MET A 348 7.03 -6.13 -4.25
N ARG A 349 5.94 -5.37 -4.20
CA ARG A 349 4.58 -5.93 -4.11
C ARG A 349 4.26 -6.78 -5.34
N ASP A 350 3.51 -7.86 -5.15
CA ASP A 350 3.20 -8.80 -6.24
C ASP A 350 2.25 -8.22 -7.28
N HIS A 351 1.44 -7.25 -6.88
CA HIS A 351 0.52 -6.56 -7.77
C HIS A 351 0.86 -5.08 -7.77
N PRO A 352 1.02 -4.46 -8.96
CA PRO A 352 1.25 -3.04 -9.05
C PRO A 352 0.02 -2.29 -8.53
N ARG A 353 0.25 -1.07 -8.03
CA ARG A 353 -0.84 -0.18 -7.64
C ARG A 353 -1.74 0.13 -8.83
N LYS A 354 -3.05 0.15 -8.60
CA LYS A 354 -4.02 0.65 -9.58
C LYS A 354 -4.01 2.17 -9.53
N LEU A 355 -3.69 2.81 -10.66
CA LEU A 355 -3.71 4.26 -10.78
C LEU A 355 -5.15 4.75 -11.00
N ALA A 356 -5.51 5.85 -10.33
CA ALA A 356 -6.76 6.54 -10.63
C ALA A 356 -6.68 7.19 -12.03
N TRP A 357 -7.83 7.41 -12.69
CA TRP A 357 -7.83 8.04 -14.02
C TRP A 357 -7.17 9.43 -14.05
N ILE A 358 -7.41 10.23 -13.01
CA ILE A 358 -6.80 11.57 -12.86
C ILE A 358 -5.29 11.45 -12.74
N GLU A 359 -4.82 10.53 -11.91
CA GLU A 359 -3.40 10.29 -11.69
C GLU A 359 -2.70 9.78 -12.95
N TRP A 360 -3.32 8.85 -13.69
CA TRP A 360 -2.83 8.42 -14.99
C TRP A 360 -2.74 9.60 -15.97
N ALA A 361 -3.77 10.45 -16.02
CA ALA A 361 -3.79 11.62 -16.89
C ALA A 361 -2.70 12.64 -16.52
N VAL A 362 -2.46 12.85 -15.21
CA VAL A 362 -1.35 13.66 -14.70
C VAL A 362 -0.02 13.06 -15.13
N GLY A 363 0.18 11.75 -14.97
CA GLY A 363 1.41 11.09 -15.40
C GLY A 363 1.70 11.25 -16.90
N VAL A 364 0.68 11.08 -17.75
CA VAL A 364 0.80 11.33 -19.20
C VAL A 364 1.15 12.80 -19.46
N TYR A 365 0.46 13.72 -18.81
CA TYR A 365 0.69 15.15 -18.99
C TYR A 365 2.11 15.56 -18.58
N MET A 366 2.57 15.14 -17.39
CA MET A 366 3.90 15.43 -16.87
C MET A 366 5.01 14.82 -17.74
N ALA A 367 4.80 13.62 -18.31
CA ALA A 367 5.78 13.00 -19.21
C ALA A 367 5.95 13.77 -20.54
N TRP A 368 4.87 14.35 -21.08
CA TRP A 368 4.90 15.09 -22.34
C TRP A 368 5.25 16.56 -22.15
N TYR A 369 5.14 17.07 -20.93
CA TYR A 369 5.33 18.48 -20.64
C TYR A 369 6.72 19.00 -21.04
N PRO A 370 7.86 18.42 -20.59
CA PRO A 370 9.18 18.95 -20.91
C PRO A 370 9.50 18.98 -22.42
N CYS A 371 9.03 17.98 -23.17
CA CYS A 371 9.34 17.85 -24.60
C CYS A 371 8.41 18.67 -25.48
N CYS A 372 7.12 18.67 -25.15
CA CYS A 372 6.08 18.83 -26.15
C CYS A 372 5.01 19.85 -25.73
N LEU A 373 4.80 20.05 -24.42
CA LEU A 373 3.75 20.94 -23.92
C LEU A 373 4.29 22.20 -23.21
N ARG A 374 5.61 22.36 -23.09
CA ARG A 374 6.23 23.53 -22.47
C ARG A 374 6.44 24.68 -23.47
N GLY A 375 5.89 25.86 -23.14
CA GLY A 375 6.06 27.09 -23.91
C GLY A 375 5.49 26.99 -25.33
N TRP A 376 6.20 27.54 -26.32
CA TRP A 376 5.74 27.58 -27.73
C TRP A 376 5.57 26.19 -28.37
N ARG A 377 6.22 25.15 -27.81
CA ARG A 377 6.18 23.78 -28.31
C ARG A 377 4.77 23.18 -28.27
N VAL A 378 3.92 23.65 -27.35
CA VAL A 378 2.52 23.22 -27.26
C VAL A 378 1.77 23.49 -28.55
N TRP A 379 1.99 24.66 -29.18
CA TRP A 379 1.29 25.05 -30.40
C TRP A 379 1.77 24.23 -31.60
N VAL A 380 3.06 23.91 -31.65
CA VAL A 380 3.63 23.00 -32.66
C VAL A 380 3.04 21.61 -32.51
N PHE A 381 3.01 21.10 -31.28
CA PHE A 381 2.47 19.78 -30.97
C PHE A 381 0.98 19.69 -31.33
N LEU A 382 0.18 20.67 -30.92
CA LEU A 382 -1.25 20.73 -31.28
C LEU A 382 -1.46 20.84 -32.79
N GLY A 383 -0.61 21.59 -33.49
CA GLY A 383 -0.64 21.67 -34.95
C GLY A 383 -0.36 20.31 -35.62
N LEU A 384 0.63 19.56 -35.14
CA LEU A 384 0.96 18.23 -35.63
C LEU A 384 -0.16 17.22 -35.35
N VAL A 385 -0.75 17.25 -34.15
CA VAL A 385 -1.88 16.40 -33.79
C VAL A 385 -3.08 16.71 -34.69
N LEU A 386 -3.40 17.99 -34.91
CA LEU A 386 -4.48 18.40 -35.79
C LEU A 386 -4.24 17.92 -37.23
N ALA A 387 -3.01 18.09 -37.75
CA ALA A 387 -2.65 17.60 -39.07
C ALA A 387 -2.79 16.08 -39.20
N ALA A 388 -2.40 15.31 -38.17
CA ALA A 388 -2.55 13.86 -38.14
C ALA A 388 -4.02 13.41 -38.11
N VAL A 389 -4.85 14.07 -37.29
CA VAL A 389 -6.29 13.80 -37.21
C VAL A 389 -6.98 14.09 -38.54
N VAL A 390 -6.72 15.25 -39.13
CA VAL A 390 -7.27 15.64 -40.43
C VAL A 390 -6.79 14.69 -41.53
N GLY A 391 -5.49 14.35 -41.55
CA GLY A 391 -4.92 13.40 -42.51
C GLY A 391 -5.55 12.01 -42.41
N THR A 392 -5.79 11.53 -41.19
CA THR A 392 -6.45 10.24 -40.95
C THR A 392 -7.92 10.27 -41.40
N ALA A 393 -8.66 11.33 -41.08
CA ALA A 393 -10.04 11.50 -41.53
C ALA A 393 -10.16 11.55 -43.06
N ILE A 394 -9.25 12.28 -43.73
CA ILE A 394 -9.18 12.31 -45.20
C ILE A 394 -8.84 10.93 -45.75
N GLY A 395 -7.86 10.22 -45.16
CA GLY A 395 -7.49 8.87 -45.57
C GLY A 395 -8.65 7.88 -45.46
N LEU A 396 -9.39 7.91 -44.34
CA LEU A 396 -10.61 7.11 -44.13
C LEU A 396 -11.68 7.46 -45.16
N TRP A 397 -11.91 8.76 -45.40
CA TRP A 397 -12.89 9.20 -46.40
C TRP A 397 -12.54 8.75 -47.82
N ILE A 398 -11.26 8.86 -48.23
CA ILE A 398 -10.78 8.35 -49.52
C ILE A 398 -10.94 6.84 -49.58
N GLY A 399 -10.60 6.12 -48.51
CA GLY A 399 -10.74 4.67 -48.40
C GLY A 399 -12.19 4.21 -48.56
N ILE A 400 -13.12 4.82 -47.82
CA ILE A 400 -14.56 4.56 -47.92
C ILE A 400 -15.06 4.86 -49.34
N ARG A 401 -14.66 6.00 -49.93
CA ARG A 401 -15.08 6.38 -51.27
C ARG A 401 -14.58 5.41 -52.34
N ARG A 402 -13.33 4.94 -52.22
CA ARG A 402 -12.75 3.90 -53.09
C ARG A 402 -13.45 2.56 -52.91
N TRP A 403 -13.79 2.18 -51.68
CA TRP A 403 -14.50 0.95 -51.38
C TRP A 403 -15.92 0.96 -51.97
N ILE A 404 -16.68 2.04 -51.79
CA ILE A 404 -18.02 2.22 -52.40
C ILE A 404 -17.92 2.22 -53.92
N GLY A 405 -16.92 2.89 -54.49
CA GLY A 405 -16.67 2.86 -55.94
C GLY A 405 -16.39 1.45 -56.46
N GLY A 406 -15.58 0.66 -55.75
CA GLY A 406 -15.29 -0.73 -56.07
C GLY A 406 -16.52 -1.65 -55.95
N LEU A 407 -17.39 -1.42 -54.94
CA LEU A 407 -18.67 -2.11 -54.82
C LEU A 407 -19.59 -1.81 -56.01
N LYS A 408 -19.69 -0.55 -56.42
CA LYS A 408 -20.46 -0.15 -57.61
C LYS A 408 -19.90 -0.74 -58.90
N ALA A 409 -18.57 -0.78 -59.05
CA ALA A 409 -17.92 -1.40 -60.20
C ALA A 409 -18.15 -2.92 -60.27
N ARG A 410 -18.06 -3.62 -59.12
CA ARG A 410 -18.41 -5.06 -59.03
C ARG A 410 -19.88 -5.32 -59.31
N ALA A 411 -20.78 -4.46 -58.81
CA ALA A 411 -22.21 -4.55 -59.13
C ALA A 411 -22.46 -4.35 -60.63
N LYS A 412 -21.80 -3.37 -61.25
CA LYS A 412 -21.90 -3.12 -62.70
C LYS A 412 -21.37 -4.29 -63.54
N ALA A 413 -20.19 -4.84 -63.20
CA ALA A 413 -19.65 -6.04 -63.85
C ALA A 413 -20.61 -7.24 -63.75
N ARG A 414 -21.27 -7.41 -62.59
CA ARG A 414 -22.30 -8.44 -62.38
C ARG A 414 -23.59 -8.20 -63.17
N THR A 415 -23.82 -6.98 -63.65
CA THR A 415 -24.99 -6.62 -64.47
C THR A 415 -24.68 -6.77 -65.98
N GLU A 416 -23.42 -6.56 -66.39
CA GLU A 416 -22.96 -6.78 -67.77
C GLU A 416 -22.71 -8.28 -68.09
N GLU A 417 -22.57 -9.14 -67.08
CA GLU A 417 -22.48 -10.61 -67.23
C GLU A 417 -23.85 -11.33 -67.28
N ILE A 418 -24.98 -10.61 -67.36
CA ILE A 418 -26.31 -11.20 -67.55
C ILE A 418 -26.74 -10.97 -69.01
N PRO A 419 -26.58 -11.95 -69.93
CA PRO A 419 -27.28 -11.93 -71.20
C PRO A 419 -28.79 -11.97 -70.94
N LEU A 420 -29.53 -11.11 -71.64
CA LEU A 420 -30.99 -11.15 -71.72
C LEU A 420 -31.44 -12.49 -72.32
N ASP A 421 -31.74 -13.46 -71.47
CA ASP A 421 -32.63 -14.57 -71.79
C ASP A 421 -33.37 -15.02 -70.53
N ASP A 422 -34.63 -15.42 -70.73
CA ASP A 422 -35.64 -15.81 -69.73
C ASP A 422 -36.33 -14.69 -68.93
N PHE A 423 -37.08 -13.86 -69.67
CA PHE A 423 -38.41 -13.41 -69.22
C PHE A 423 -39.45 -14.46 -69.62
N ALA A 424 -39.77 -15.43 -68.76
CA ALA A 424 -41.03 -16.18 -68.84
C ALA A 424 -41.35 -16.92 -67.54
N SER A 425 -42.59 -16.73 -67.05
CA SER A 425 -43.31 -17.50 -66.01
C SER A 425 -42.79 -17.30 -64.56
N GLU A 426 -43.58 -16.98 -63.53
CA GLU A 426 -45.00 -17.21 -63.26
C GLU A 426 -45.56 -16.04 -62.43
N GLU A 427 -46.53 -15.32 -62.98
CA GLU A 427 -47.40 -14.40 -62.24
C GLU A 427 -48.70 -15.15 -61.95
N GLN A 428 -48.74 -15.93 -60.86
CA GLN A 428 -50.00 -16.40 -60.27
C GLN A 428 -49.77 -16.96 -58.86
N GLY A 429 -50.26 -16.23 -57.86
CA GLY A 429 -50.43 -16.74 -56.50
C GLY A 429 -49.65 -15.94 -55.45
N LEU A 430 -50.18 -14.77 -55.06
CA LEU A 430 -50.12 -14.23 -53.70
C LEU A 430 -50.85 -12.87 -53.65
N LEU A 431 -52.17 -12.92 -53.86
CA LEU A 431 -53.11 -11.90 -53.41
C LEU A 431 -54.25 -12.63 -52.68
N SER A 432 -54.02 -13.08 -51.45
CA SER A 432 -55.08 -13.32 -50.45
C SER A 432 -54.48 -13.63 -49.07
N SER A 433 -54.67 -12.72 -48.12
CA SER A 433 -55.10 -12.96 -46.72
C SER A 433 -54.57 -11.86 -45.80
N PHE A 434 -55.22 -10.70 -45.87
CA PHE A 434 -55.40 -9.77 -44.75
C PHE A 434 -56.78 -10.09 -44.13
N ASP A 435 -56.95 -9.76 -42.85
CA ASP A 435 -58.08 -10.07 -41.94
C ASP A 435 -57.99 -11.49 -41.35
N GLU A 436 -58.10 -11.77 -40.06
CA GLU A 436 -58.74 -11.15 -38.89
C GLU A 436 -58.06 -11.78 -37.64
N ASP A 437 -58.00 -11.09 -36.49
CA ASP A 437 -58.55 -11.64 -35.24
C ASP A 437 -58.40 -10.68 -34.06
N THR A 438 -59.58 -10.35 -33.52
CA THR A 438 -59.82 -9.53 -32.34
C THR A 438 -60.41 -10.41 -31.25
N GLU A 439 -60.06 -10.08 -30.01
CA GLU A 439 -60.86 -10.28 -28.79
C GLU A 439 -60.79 -11.60 -27.98
N ARG A 440 -60.40 -11.39 -26.71
CA ARG A 440 -61.10 -11.82 -25.48
C ARG A 440 -60.57 -13.07 -24.77
N ASN A 441 -59.98 -12.86 -23.58
CA ASN A 441 -60.46 -13.58 -22.41
C ASN A 441 -60.30 -12.79 -21.10
N THR A 442 -61.29 -13.00 -20.23
CA THR A 442 -61.61 -12.36 -18.96
C THR A 442 -61.61 -13.40 -17.84
N ARG A 443 -61.20 -12.99 -16.62
CA ARG A 443 -61.45 -13.60 -15.28
C ARG A 443 -60.77 -14.95 -15.01
N GLY A 444 -60.28 -15.27 -13.81
CA GLY A 444 -60.31 -14.62 -12.49
C GLY A 444 -59.61 -15.55 -11.47
N GLU A 445 -59.55 -15.06 -10.22
CA GLU A 445 -58.93 -15.60 -9.00
C GLU A 445 -57.45 -15.28 -8.75
#